data_AF-A0A161Y030-F1
#
_entry.id   AF-A0A161Y030-F1
#
_cell.length_a   1.000
_cell.length_b   1.000
_cell.length_c   1.000
_cell.angle_alpha   90.00
_cell.angle_beta   90.00
_cell.angle_gamma   90.00
#
_symmetry.space_group_name_H-M   'P 1'
#
loop_
_entity.id
_entity.type
_entity.pdbx_description
1 polymer ?
#
loop_
_entity_poly.entity_id
_entity_poly.type
_entity_poly.pdbx_seq_one_letter_code
_entity_poly.pdbx_strand_id
1 'polypeptide(L)'
;MGISLPILIHLFAVIPAIGLGFLNLAMKKGTSLHKLFGRVWVALMIIASLISFLIQPTGSLTWLHLFAILVIVSVSIGTYAIYKQNQKLHLHCMSGAYIGTVISAIVAASVPGRLLHQLLF
;
A
#
# COMPACT_ATOMS: atom_id res chain seq x y z
N MET A 1 19.99 13.78 -6.74
CA MET A 1 19.76 12.83 -5.63
C MET A 1 19.80 11.43 -6.22
N GLY A 2 20.71 10.56 -5.75
CA GLY A 2 20.71 9.15 -6.16
C GLY A 2 19.50 8.42 -5.58
N ILE A 3 18.99 7.42 -6.29
CA ILE A 3 17.91 6.57 -5.76
C ILE A 3 18.48 5.77 -4.58
N SER A 4 17.98 6.02 -3.37
CA SER A 4 18.43 5.31 -2.18
C SER A 4 17.79 3.92 -2.10
N LEU A 5 18.47 3.00 -1.40
CA LEU A 5 17.97 1.63 -1.22
C LEU A 5 16.55 1.56 -0.66
N PRO A 6 16.15 2.35 0.37
CA PRO A 6 14.78 2.37 0.85
C PRO A 6 13.76 2.77 -0.21
N ILE A 7 14.10 3.74 -1.07
CA ILE A 7 13.22 4.17 -2.16
C ILE A 7 13.01 3.03 -3.17
N LEU A 8 14.08 2.31 -3.54
CA LEU A 8 13.99 1.15 -4.43
C LEU A 8 13.07 0.08 -3.83
N ILE A 9 13.31 -0.34 -2.59
CA ILE A 9 12.51 -1.37 -1.92
C ILE A 9 11.04 -0.94 -1.86
N HIS A 10 10.77 0.32 -1.51
CA HIS A 10 9.41 0.84 -1.47
C HIS A 10 8.73 0.80 -2.85
N LEU A 11 9.42 1.23 -3.91
CA LEU A 11 8.88 1.20 -5.27
C LEU A 11 8.62 -0.22 -5.77
N PHE A 12 9.57 -1.13 -5.55
CA PHE A 12 9.43 -2.55 -5.91
C PHE A 12 8.31 -3.25 -5.12
N ALA A 13 7.95 -2.76 -3.94
CA ALA A 13 6.81 -3.27 -3.18
C ALA A 13 5.48 -2.64 -3.62
N VAL A 14 5.42 -1.32 -3.73
CA VAL A 14 4.17 -0.58 -3.95
C VAL A 14 3.63 -0.72 -5.38
N ILE A 15 4.51 -0.78 -6.39
CA ILE A 15 4.08 -0.90 -7.80
C ILE A 15 3.34 -2.22 -8.04
N PRO A 16 3.90 -3.40 -7.68
CA PRO A 16 3.15 -4.65 -7.76
C PRO A 16 1.93 -4.69 -6.83
N ALA A 17 1.98 -4.04 -5.66
CA ALA A 17 0.84 -3.98 -4.75
C ALA A 17 -0.37 -3.27 -5.38
N ILE A 18 -0.16 -2.20 -6.15
CA ILE A 18 -1.26 -1.53 -6.87
C ILE A 18 -1.86 -2.50 -7.91
N GLY A 19 -1.03 -3.16 -8.73
CA GLY A 19 -1.50 -4.11 -9.74
C GLY A 19 -2.24 -5.31 -9.13
N LEU A 20 -1.63 -5.97 -8.14
CA LEU A 20 -2.24 -7.12 -7.46
C LEU A 20 -3.48 -6.74 -6.67
N GLY A 21 -3.51 -5.56 -6.06
CA GLY A 21 -4.69 -5.07 -5.33
C GLY A 21 -5.88 -4.90 -6.26
N PHE A 22 -5.67 -4.27 -7.42
CA PHE A 22 -6.71 -4.14 -8.45
C PHE A 22 -7.24 -5.50 -8.90
N LEU A 23 -6.32 -6.40 -9.30
CA LEU A 23 -6.67 -7.74 -9.74
C LEU A 23 -7.45 -8.49 -8.66
N ASN A 24 -6.97 -8.47 -7.42
CA ASN A 24 -7.59 -9.19 -6.32
C ASN A 24 -9.00 -8.67 -5.98
N LEU A 25 -9.24 -7.36 -6.13
CA LEU A 25 -10.56 -6.74 -6.00
C LEU A 25 -11.51 -7.09 -7.15
N ALA A 26 -10.99 -7.19 -8.39
CA ALA A 26 -11.78 -7.56 -9.57
C ALA A 26 -12.13 -9.07 -9.59
N MET A 27 -11.29 -9.92 -9.02
CA MET A 27 -11.46 -11.37 -9.01
C MET A 27 -12.70 -11.84 -8.24
N LYS A 28 -13.12 -13.08 -8.54
CA LYS A 28 -14.12 -13.80 -7.74
C LYS A 28 -13.55 -14.06 -6.34
N LYS A 29 -14.28 -13.56 -5.33
CA LYS A 29 -13.88 -13.58 -3.92
C LYS A 29 -13.93 -15.01 -3.38
N GLY A 30 -13.01 -15.32 -2.46
CA GLY A 30 -12.94 -16.63 -1.79
C GLY A 30 -12.29 -17.76 -2.59
N THR A 31 -11.93 -17.56 -3.86
CA THR A 31 -11.18 -18.54 -4.66
C THR A 31 -9.75 -18.74 -4.12
N SER A 32 -9.11 -19.87 -4.45
CA SER A 32 -7.71 -20.13 -4.06
C SER A 32 -6.76 -19.05 -4.59
N LEU A 33 -7.01 -18.56 -5.82
CA LEU A 33 -6.24 -17.47 -6.41
C LEU A 33 -6.46 -16.14 -5.68
N HIS A 34 -7.71 -15.79 -5.34
CA HIS A 34 -7.99 -14.59 -4.52
C HIS A 34 -7.28 -14.64 -3.16
N LYS A 35 -7.26 -15.82 -2.52
CA LYS A 35 -6.55 -16.02 -1.24
C LYS A 35 -5.03 -15.92 -1.40
N LEU A 36 -4.46 -16.42 -2.50
CA LEU A 36 -3.02 -16.32 -2.77
C LEU A 36 -2.63 -14.87 -3.05
N PHE A 37 -3.30 -14.21 -4.00
CA PHE A 37 -3.00 -12.84 -4.38
C PHE A 37 -3.27 -11.87 -3.23
N GLY A 38 -4.33 -12.07 -2.46
CA GLY A 38 -4.60 -11.31 -1.25
C GLY A 38 -3.47 -11.40 -0.22
N ARG A 39 -2.89 -12.60 0.01
CA ARG A 39 -1.76 -12.76 0.95
C ARG A 39 -0.50 -12.05 0.46
N VAL A 40 -0.16 -12.20 -0.82
CA VAL A 40 0.99 -11.50 -1.43
C VAL A 40 0.79 -10.00 -1.37
N TRP A 41 -0.41 -9.52 -1.71
CA TRP A 41 -0.77 -8.11 -1.63
C TRP A 41 -0.61 -7.55 -0.21
N VAL A 42 -1.14 -8.23 0.82
CA VAL A 42 -0.99 -7.80 2.22
C VAL A 42 0.50 -7.70 2.61
N ALA A 43 1.32 -8.68 2.23
CA ALA A 43 2.76 -8.65 2.53
C ALA A 43 3.45 -7.44 1.87
N LEU A 44 3.14 -7.16 0.59
CA LEU A 44 3.69 -6.01 -0.13
C LEU A 44 3.25 -4.68 0.51
N MET A 45 2.00 -4.57 0.92
CA MET A 45 1.47 -3.38 1.60
C MET A 45 2.20 -3.11 2.91
N ILE A 46 2.40 -4.15 3.74
CA ILE A 46 3.16 -4.02 5.00
C ILE A 46 4.60 -3.60 4.74
N ILE A 47 5.29 -4.24 3.77
CA ILE A 47 6.67 -3.90 3.42
C ILE A 47 6.75 -2.45 2.94
N ALA A 48 5.91 -2.04 1.99
CA ALA A 48 5.89 -0.67 1.46
C ALA A 48 5.65 0.35 2.58
N SER A 49 4.68 0.10 3.47
CA SER A 49 4.36 0.99 4.58
C SER A 49 5.50 1.09 5.60
N LEU A 50 6.13 -0.02 5.99
CA LEU A 50 7.26 0.01 6.92
C LEU A 50 8.48 0.73 6.32
N ILE A 51 8.80 0.45 5.05
CA ILE A 51 9.94 1.09 4.38
C ILE A 51 9.70 2.59 4.16
N SER A 52 8.44 3.02 4.03
CA SER A 52 8.11 4.44 3.88
C SER A 52 8.63 5.32 5.03
N PHE A 53 8.76 4.78 6.26
CA PHE A 53 9.31 5.51 7.41
C PHE A 53 10.79 5.88 7.27
N LEU A 54 11.53 5.16 6.42
CA LEU A 54 12.92 5.48 6.09
C LEU A 54 13.03 6.51 4.95
N ILE A 55 11.91 6.95 4.37
CA ILE A 55 11.88 7.88 3.23
C ILE A 55 11.32 9.22 3.70
N GLN A 56 12.22 10.16 4.01
CA GLN A 56 11.86 11.49 4.54
C GLN A 56 12.46 12.61 3.66
N PRO A 57 11.83 12.94 2.51
CA PRO A 57 12.38 13.92 1.56
C PRO A 57 12.54 15.33 2.16
N THR A 58 11.71 15.67 3.15
CA THR A 58 11.75 16.95 3.88
C THR A 58 12.58 16.89 5.16
N GLY A 59 13.23 15.75 5.46
CA GLY A 59 13.93 15.51 6.73
C GLY A 59 13.00 15.28 7.94
N SER A 60 11.71 15.08 7.71
CA SER A 60 10.70 14.91 8.76
C SER A 60 9.59 13.93 8.37
N LEU A 61 8.87 13.43 9.37
CA LEU A 61 7.65 12.65 9.16
C LEU A 61 6.53 13.57 8.64
N THR A 62 5.91 13.12 7.54
CA THR A 62 4.80 13.81 6.87
C THR A 62 3.48 13.10 7.08
N TRP A 63 2.35 13.71 6.67
CA TRP A 63 1.03 13.06 6.68
C TRP A 63 1.00 11.69 5.98
N LEU A 64 1.82 11.48 4.93
CA LEU A 64 1.95 10.18 4.27
C LEU A 64 2.48 9.05 5.17
N HIS A 65 3.19 9.37 6.24
CA HIS A 65 3.61 8.39 7.25
C HIS A 65 2.45 7.99 8.17
N LEU A 66 1.57 8.94 8.52
CA LEU A 66 0.31 8.62 9.22
C LEU A 66 -0.58 7.74 8.35
N PHE A 67 -0.61 8.00 7.04
CA PHE A 67 -1.28 7.12 6.08
C PHE A 67 -0.66 5.70 6.05
N ALA A 68 0.67 5.58 6.14
CA ALA A 68 1.32 4.27 6.24
C ALA A 68 0.90 3.49 7.50
N ILE A 69 0.75 4.16 8.66
CA ILE A 69 0.20 3.53 9.87
C ILE A 69 -1.23 3.05 9.61
N LEU A 70 -2.07 3.88 9.01
CA LEU A 70 -3.46 3.53 8.69
C LEU A 70 -3.53 2.31 7.78
N VAL A 71 -2.65 2.21 6.78
CA VAL A 71 -2.55 1.04 5.90
C VAL A 71 -2.20 -0.21 6.70
N ILE A 72 -1.14 -0.17 7.53
CA ILE A 72 -0.71 -1.31 8.35
C ILE A 72 -1.86 -1.80 9.23
N VAL A 73 -2.53 -0.88 9.93
CA VAL A 73 -3.67 -1.19 10.80
C VAL A 73 -4.82 -1.78 9.98
N SER A 74 -5.18 -1.15 8.86
CA SER A 74 -6.31 -1.58 8.02
C SER A 74 -6.10 -2.98 7.46
N VAL A 75 -4.93 -3.26 6.87
CA VAL A 75 -4.67 -4.60 6.29
C VAL A 75 -4.54 -5.66 7.37
N SER A 76 -4.01 -5.33 8.55
CA SER A 76 -3.92 -6.25 9.69
C SER A 76 -5.31 -6.59 10.23
N ILE A 77 -6.15 -5.58 10.48
CA ILE A 77 -7.54 -5.77 10.94
C ILE A 77 -8.34 -6.52 9.89
N GLY A 78 -8.24 -6.14 8.61
CA GLY A 78 -8.97 -6.82 7.54
C GLY A 78 -8.55 -8.27 7.36
N THR A 79 -7.27 -8.59 7.57
CA THR A 79 -6.77 -9.96 7.55
C THR A 79 -7.28 -10.73 8.77
N TYR A 80 -7.27 -10.12 9.96
CA TYR A 80 -7.85 -10.73 11.16
C TYR A 80 -9.36 -10.98 11.02
N ALA A 81 -10.08 -10.04 10.42
CA ALA A 81 -11.52 -10.11 10.22
C ALA A 81 -11.95 -11.33 9.39
N ILE A 82 -11.18 -11.70 8.36
CA ILE A 82 -11.51 -12.88 7.55
C ILE A 82 -11.31 -14.19 8.32
N TYR A 83 -10.34 -14.27 9.24
CA TYR A 83 -10.21 -15.42 10.15
C TYR A 83 -11.42 -15.54 11.07
N LYS A 84 -12.00 -14.43 11.49
CA LYS A 84 -13.26 -14.37 12.26
C LYS A 84 -14.51 -14.48 11.39
N GLN A 85 -14.37 -14.84 10.11
CA GLN A 85 -15.46 -14.94 9.13
C GLN A 85 -16.26 -13.63 8.93
N ASN A 86 -15.71 -12.49 9.37
CA ASN A 86 -16.32 -11.18 9.18
C ASN A 86 -15.93 -10.60 7.82
N GLN A 87 -16.65 -11.05 6.78
CA GLN A 87 -16.40 -10.67 5.40
C GLN A 87 -16.63 -9.18 5.12
N LYS A 88 -17.62 -8.57 5.79
CA LYS A 88 -17.93 -7.14 5.63
C LYS A 88 -16.76 -6.27 6.09
N LEU A 89 -16.23 -6.54 7.28
CA LEU A 89 -15.08 -5.81 7.81
C LEU A 89 -13.83 -6.06 6.96
N HIS A 90 -13.57 -7.31 6.56
CA HIS A 90 -12.48 -7.62 5.63
C HIS A 90 -12.58 -6.77 4.35
N LEU A 91 -13.75 -6.76 3.70
CA LEU A 91 -13.98 -6.00 2.47
C LEU A 91 -13.73 -4.50 2.67
N HIS A 92 -14.29 -3.89 3.72
CA HIS A 92 -14.12 -2.46 3.97
C HIS A 92 -12.65 -2.09 4.23
N CYS A 93 -11.95 -2.86 5.05
CA CYS A 93 -10.54 -2.62 5.35
C CYS A 93 -9.65 -2.77 4.10
N MET A 94 -9.85 -3.84 3.32
CA MET A 94 -9.03 -4.13 2.14
C MET A 94 -9.27 -3.11 1.02
N SER A 95 -10.54 -2.81 0.71
CA SER A 95 -10.90 -1.81 -0.30
C SER A 95 -10.47 -0.40 0.12
N GLY A 96 -10.67 -0.03 1.39
CA GLY A 96 -10.24 1.26 1.93
C GLY A 96 -8.73 1.46 1.85
N ALA A 97 -7.95 0.45 2.25
CA ALA A 97 -6.49 0.48 2.14
C ALA A 97 -6.02 0.59 0.67
N TYR A 98 -6.67 -0.14 -0.25
CA TYR A 98 -6.34 -0.06 -1.68
C TYR A 98 -6.62 1.34 -2.26
N ILE A 99 -7.84 1.87 -2.04
CA ILE A 99 -8.24 3.19 -2.53
C ILE A 99 -7.32 4.27 -1.96
N GLY A 100 -7.06 4.22 -0.64
CA GLY A 100 -6.13 5.14 0.01
C GLY A 100 -4.73 5.07 -0.60
N THR A 101 -4.26 3.88 -0.96
CA THR A 101 -2.93 3.70 -1.56
C THR A 101 -2.84 4.38 -2.92
N VAL A 102 -3.84 4.19 -3.77
CA VAL A 102 -3.93 4.86 -5.08
C VAL A 102 -3.97 6.39 -4.92
N ILE A 103 -4.80 6.90 -4.00
CA ILE A 103 -4.88 8.35 -3.72
C ILE A 103 -3.54 8.86 -3.21
N SER A 104 -2.91 8.16 -2.26
CA SER A 104 -1.61 8.56 -1.69
C SER A 104 -0.50 8.58 -2.74
N ALA A 105 -0.52 7.65 -3.70
CA ALA A 105 0.43 7.59 -4.80
C ALA A 105 0.28 8.80 -5.73
N ILE A 106 -0.95 9.18 -6.09
CA ILE A 106 -1.23 10.39 -6.88
C ILE A 106 -0.77 11.63 -6.12
N VAL A 107 -1.13 11.77 -4.85
CA VAL A 107 -0.70 12.91 -4.02
C VAL A 107 0.84 12.97 -3.92
N ALA A 108 1.51 11.83 -3.72
CA ALA A 108 2.96 11.77 -3.65
C ALA A 108 3.64 12.15 -4.98
N ALA A 109 3.04 11.82 -6.13
CA ALA A 109 3.52 12.21 -7.46
C ALA A 109 3.32 13.72 -7.74
N SER A 110 2.30 14.33 -7.17
CA SER A 110 2.00 15.75 -7.39
C SER A 110 2.77 16.72 -6.48
N VAL A 111 3.52 16.23 -5.49
CA VAL A 111 4.27 17.09 -4.54
C VAL A 111 5.69 17.37 -5.06
N PRO A 112 6.05 18.64 -5.32
CA PRO A 112 7.40 19.03 -5.74
C PRO A 112 8.47 18.61 -4.73
N GLY A 113 9.65 18.25 -5.23
CA GLY A 113 10.77 17.78 -4.40
C GLY A 113 10.73 16.28 -4.07
N ARG A 114 9.73 15.54 -4.54
CA ARG A 114 9.71 14.06 -4.49
C ARG A 114 10.24 13.45 -5.78
N LEU A 115 10.92 12.32 -5.66
CA LEU A 115 11.48 11.59 -6.82
C LEU A 115 10.41 11.32 -7.90
N LEU A 116 9.22 10.86 -7.50
CA LEU A 116 8.17 10.52 -8.46
C LEU A 116 7.65 11.75 -9.23
N HIS A 117 7.63 12.92 -8.60
CA HIS A 117 7.27 14.18 -9.26
C HIS A 117 8.30 14.55 -10.34
N GLN A 118 9.59 14.48 -10.00
CA GLN A 118 10.70 14.77 -10.93
C GLN A 118 10.79 13.81 -12.12
N LEU A 119 10.23 12.60 -12.00
CA LEU A 119 10.20 11.61 -13.08
C LEU A 119 9.01 11.78 -14.02
N LEU A 120 7.94 12.45 -13.56
CA LEU A 120 6.68 12.54 -14.29
C LEU A 120 6.42 13.94 -14.90
N PHE A 121 7.06 14.98 -14.37
CA PHE A 121 6.90 16.38 -14.76
C PHE A 121 8.28 17.04 -14.92
#